data_AF-A0A812Q694-F1
#
_entry.id   AF-A0A812Q694-F1
#
_cell.length_a   1.000
_cell.length_b   1.000
_cell.length_c   1.000
_cell.angle_alpha   90.00
_cell.angle_beta   90.00
_cell.angle_gamma   90.00
#
_symmetry.space_group_name_H-M   'P 1'
#
loop_
_entity.id
_entity.type
_entity.pdbx_description
1 polymer ?
#
loop_
_entity_poly.entity_id
_entity_poly.type
_entity_poly.pdbx_seq_one_letter_code
_entity_poly.pdbx_strand_id
1 'polypeptide(L)'
;MKLFLALCVVGAALKQGSLNLLKVPVSDLDFEDTLVTALRASKGRSSPETKALVDKIQQLLNDAKPSIKKTLEGLQATLTNAGNAMSDCGGQEMQRSSSAFEKNFTAKSAAHKTCRQTQKQNLDAQNTCQTELKTVTSTAKTTCEALEALEKTMYSAKDSCEVKSGEAFEAYHTRLIEASQKTLAEYKKLKEGCAKAKKELEDKGPECTVALKTYESQKENCDSVQDAMDSLSCSHYEAATSKCEASGTCYDKAVANYESVQTSSMSELDSLKKEWRAILRMECIIQVFNLEESKRASAIDSCQAQDMSGQADSDLPLQLSTIPNKPSCHVPANKAGSAGYVQANFEGLPADSPAKACVASCCQQQSGGGTSGLDFSGLGTTPSGDWRLALNVDTNDGNVVSYVNTDFWESATGLGGASDKAEERFTRDYKDLEVFNKVQAKQLLIVCHNEGKALGWRSWKLVDTKTLQGWFTIGNTCTTGLAEKKFQMAVETTGADVGTLVKNEPLIKNTIDGTDKLYVNSNHENGDWDFNRLSVNVDINWSGNFGAGLGTQYDTQFLGSNTCGKTARPMADAEMRTEQHHWGSSGGMGGLIGSDHTCHENCPWTISSGYDYDYAIFVLA
;
A
#
# COMPACT_ATOMS: atom_id res chain seq x y z
N MET A 1 68.08 -21.40 32.63
CA MET A 1 66.98 -22.04 33.40
C MET A 1 65.68 -22.26 32.62
N LYS A 2 65.33 -21.46 31.59
CA LYS A 2 64.21 -21.76 30.67
C LYS A 2 64.50 -22.89 29.65
N LEU A 3 65.78 -23.18 29.41
CA LEU A 3 66.26 -24.28 28.55
C LEU A 3 66.00 -25.69 29.12
N PHE A 4 65.76 -25.81 30.43
CA PHE A 4 65.42 -27.10 31.08
C PHE A 4 63.91 -27.36 31.08
N LEU A 5 63.05 -26.33 31.02
CA LEU A 5 61.60 -26.49 31.07
C LEU A 5 61.00 -26.98 29.74
N ALA A 6 61.50 -26.52 28.60
CA ALA A 6 61.00 -26.95 27.28
C ALA A 6 61.33 -28.43 26.98
N LEU A 7 62.51 -28.91 27.40
CA LEU A 7 62.88 -30.33 27.36
C LEU A 7 62.10 -31.17 28.38
N CYS A 8 61.69 -30.60 29.52
CA CYS A 8 60.83 -31.30 30.50
C CYS A 8 59.39 -31.52 30.00
N VAL A 9 58.80 -30.61 29.22
CA VAL A 9 57.43 -30.79 28.69
C VAL A 9 57.38 -31.90 27.62
N VAL A 10 58.41 -31.98 26.77
CA VAL A 10 58.54 -33.07 25.78
C VAL A 10 58.96 -34.40 26.43
N GLY A 11 59.69 -34.35 27.55
CA GLY A 11 60.08 -35.52 28.35
C GLY A 11 58.97 -36.08 29.26
N ALA A 12 58.06 -35.25 29.76
CA ALA A 12 56.96 -35.67 30.65
C ALA A 12 55.78 -36.29 29.89
N ALA A 13 55.49 -35.83 28.67
CA ALA A 13 54.42 -36.38 27.84
C ALA A 13 54.69 -37.82 27.35
N LEU A 14 55.94 -38.30 27.44
CA LEU A 14 56.32 -39.67 27.06
C LEU A 14 56.06 -40.72 28.17
N LYS A 15 55.64 -40.33 29.38
CA LYS A 15 55.46 -41.27 30.51
C LYS A 15 54.02 -41.60 30.91
N GLN A 16 53.01 -40.92 30.38
CA GLN A 16 51.61 -41.17 30.74
C GLN A 16 50.75 -41.13 29.48
N GLY A 17 50.34 -42.31 29.00
CA GLY A 17 49.54 -42.50 27.79
C GLY A 17 48.13 -41.92 27.91
N SER A 18 47.99 -40.61 27.74
CA SER A 18 46.71 -39.95 27.53
C SER A 18 46.91 -38.71 26.65
N LEU A 19 46.60 -38.83 25.36
CA LEU A 19 46.65 -37.75 24.39
C LEU A 19 45.23 -37.16 24.25
N ASN A 20 44.90 -36.21 25.13
CA ASN A 20 43.96 -35.16 24.76
C ASN A 20 44.75 -34.12 23.95
N LEU A 21 44.40 -33.96 22.67
CA LEU A 21 44.95 -32.94 21.78
C LEU A 21 44.67 -31.53 22.34
N LEU A 22 45.60 -31.00 23.12
CA LEU A 22 45.72 -29.56 23.27
C LEU A 22 46.26 -29.00 21.95
N LYS A 23 45.48 -28.12 21.31
CA LYS A 23 45.94 -27.20 20.27
C LYS A 23 47.13 -26.40 20.84
N VAL A 24 48.34 -26.77 20.48
CA VAL A 24 49.53 -25.93 20.71
C VAL A 24 49.60 -24.97 19.52
N PRO A 25 49.50 -23.65 19.73
CA PRO A 25 49.78 -22.69 18.66
C PRO A 25 51.28 -22.75 18.41
N VAL A 26 51.69 -23.30 17.27
CA VAL A 26 53.07 -23.20 16.80
C VAL A 26 53.21 -21.78 16.27
N SER A 27 53.67 -20.84 17.10
CA SER A 27 54.18 -19.58 16.57
C SER A 27 55.44 -19.91 15.76
N ASP A 28 55.31 -19.84 14.44
CA ASP A 28 56.25 -20.28 13.38
C ASP A 28 57.74 -19.96 13.58
N LEU A 29 58.09 -18.98 14.41
CA LEU A 29 59.47 -18.51 14.54
C LEU A 29 60.30 -19.26 15.59
N ASP A 30 59.71 -19.82 16.66
CA ASP A 30 60.53 -20.35 17.77
C ASP A 30 60.95 -21.81 17.55
N PHE A 31 60.12 -22.61 16.87
CA PHE A 31 60.41 -24.05 16.66
C PHE A 31 61.33 -24.30 15.47
N GLU A 32 61.12 -23.60 14.34
CA GLU A 32 62.01 -23.70 13.16
C GLU A 32 63.43 -23.21 13.52
N ASP A 33 63.55 -22.06 14.20
CA ASP A 33 64.86 -21.54 14.64
C ASP A 33 65.53 -22.42 15.68
N THR A 34 64.76 -23.01 16.62
CA THR A 34 65.29 -23.98 17.58
C THR A 34 65.80 -25.23 16.87
N LEU A 35 65.07 -25.72 15.86
CA LEU A 35 65.50 -26.85 15.04
C LEU A 35 66.79 -26.50 14.29
N VAL A 36 66.82 -25.39 13.55
CA VAL A 36 67.99 -24.91 12.80
C VAL A 36 69.21 -24.72 13.70
N THR A 37 69.03 -24.16 14.88
CA THR A 37 70.10 -23.98 15.88
C THR A 37 70.65 -25.31 16.36
N ALA A 38 69.76 -26.26 16.68
CA ALA A 38 70.17 -27.62 17.05
C ALA A 38 70.88 -28.34 15.89
N LEU A 39 70.47 -28.06 14.64
CA LEU A 39 71.05 -28.67 13.44
C LEU A 39 72.47 -28.21 13.18
N ARG A 40 72.68 -26.89 13.24
CA ARG A 40 74.00 -26.26 13.05
C ARG A 40 75.00 -26.72 14.11
N ALA A 41 74.54 -27.08 15.31
CA ALA A 41 75.38 -27.59 16.39
C ALA A 41 75.63 -29.12 16.36
N SER A 42 74.97 -29.87 15.49
CA SER A 42 75.03 -31.35 15.48
C SER A 42 76.16 -31.91 14.58
N LYS A 43 76.74 -33.07 14.97
CA LYS A 43 77.68 -33.85 14.14
C LYS A 43 76.98 -34.68 13.04
N GLY A 44 75.74 -34.35 12.67
CA GLY A 44 74.92 -35.08 11.71
C GLY A 44 74.19 -36.30 12.31
N ARG A 45 73.58 -37.12 11.44
CA ARG A 45 72.75 -38.29 11.81
C ARG A 45 73.54 -39.47 12.41
N SER A 46 74.83 -39.28 12.64
CA SER A 46 75.81 -40.27 13.12
C SER A 46 75.66 -40.60 14.60
N SER A 47 75.04 -39.71 15.42
CA SER A 47 74.77 -39.98 16.84
C SER A 47 73.35 -40.54 17.04
N PRO A 48 73.16 -41.56 17.91
CA PRO A 48 71.85 -42.17 18.18
C PRO A 48 70.78 -41.17 18.67
N GLU A 49 71.20 -40.18 19.46
CA GLU A 49 70.32 -39.16 20.07
C GLU A 49 69.76 -38.20 19.01
N THR A 50 70.60 -37.73 18.08
CA THR A 50 70.19 -36.85 16.98
C THR A 50 69.26 -37.59 16.02
N LYS A 51 69.55 -38.87 15.74
CA LYS A 51 68.67 -39.71 14.92
C LYS A 51 67.28 -39.86 15.53
N ALA A 52 67.20 -40.16 16.83
CA ALA A 52 65.92 -40.29 17.54
C ALA A 52 65.09 -38.99 17.55
N LEU A 53 65.75 -37.83 17.68
CA LEU A 53 65.08 -36.53 17.59
C LEU A 53 64.51 -36.28 16.19
N VAL A 54 65.31 -36.50 15.14
CA VAL A 54 64.88 -36.35 13.74
C VAL A 54 63.70 -37.26 13.41
N ASP A 55 63.78 -38.53 13.82
CA ASP A 55 62.72 -39.51 13.54
C ASP A 55 61.41 -39.11 14.26
N LYS A 56 61.49 -38.53 15.48
CA LYS A 56 60.33 -38.02 16.21
C LYS A 56 59.71 -36.77 15.56
N ILE A 57 60.53 -35.83 15.08
CA ILE A 57 60.02 -34.65 14.37
C ILE A 57 59.39 -35.08 13.05
N GLN A 58 60.03 -35.97 12.30
CA GLN A 58 59.46 -36.52 11.07
C GLN A 58 58.11 -37.20 11.33
N GLN A 59 57.97 -37.94 12.43
CA GLN A 59 56.69 -38.52 12.84
C GLN A 59 55.63 -37.43 13.09
N LEU A 60 55.97 -36.38 13.84
CA LEU A 60 55.03 -35.27 14.10
C LEU A 60 54.57 -34.57 12.81
N LEU A 61 55.49 -34.35 11.86
CA LEU A 61 55.14 -33.77 10.55
C LEU A 61 54.25 -34.72 9.73
N ASN A 62 54.54 -36.03 9.77
CA ASN A 62 53.73 -37.05 9.11
C ASN A 62 52.32 -37.16 9.71
N ASP A 63 52.15 -36.89 11.00
CA ASP A 63 50.85 -36.89 11.68
C ASP A 63 50.07 -35.57 11.45
N ALA A 64 50.77 -34.43 11.39
CA ALA A 64 50.17 -33.11 11.17
C ALA A 64 49.58 -32.96 9.76
N LYS A 65 50.26 -33.49 8.73
CA LYS A 65 49.83 -33.37 7.33
C LYS A 65 48.42 -33.93 7.05
N PRO A 66 48.08 -35.18 7.45
CA PRO A 66 46.72 -35.70 7.34
C PRO A 66 45.69 -34.88 8.12
N SER A 67 46.07 -34.34 9.28
CA SER A 67 45.16 -33.50 10.09
C SER A 67 44.78 -32.21 9.36
N ILE A 68 45.76 -31.52 8.75
CA ILE A 68 45.49 -30.30 7.95
C ILE A 68 44.61 -30.63 6.75
N LYS A 69 44.89 -31.73 6.03
CA LYS A 69 44.06 -32.18 4.91
C LYS A 69 42.62 -32.52 5.33
N LYS A 70 42.45 -33.14 6.49
CA LYS A 70 41.12 -33.41 7.05
C LYS A 70 40.35 -32.13 7.40
N THR A 71 41.03 -31.10 7.92
CA THR A 71 40.40 -29.79 8.13
C THR A 71 39.96 -29.18 6.80
N LEU A 72 40.80 -29.25 5.76
CA LEU A 72 40.46 -28.78 4.42
C LEU A 72 39.23 -29.49 3.83
N GLU A 73 39.12 -30.81 3.99
CA GLU A 73 37.93 -31.58 3.60
C GLU A 73 36.67 -31.08 4.34
N GLY A 74 36.79 -30.75 5.62
CA GLY A 74 35.69 -30.16 6.41
C GLY A 74 35.26 -28.77 5.92
N LEU A 75 36.22 -27.92 5.56
CA LEU A 75 35.93 -26.61 4.94
C LEU A 75 35.21 -26.80 3.60
N GLN A 76 35.69 -27.72 2.77
CA GLN A 76 35.07 -28.02 1.47
C GLN A 76 33.63 -28.51 1.63
N ALA A 77 33.37 -29.43 2.57
CA ALA A 77 32.03 -29.92 2.85
C ALA A 77 31.09 -28.79 3.34
N THR A 78 31.59 -27.89 4.18
CA THR A 78 30.81 -26.75 4.68
C THR A 78 30.43 -25.79 3.56
N LEU A 79 31.37 -25.47 2.67
CA LEU A 79 31.12 -24.66 1.48
C LEU A 79 30.12 -25.31 0.51
N THR A 80 30.29 -26.60 0.22
CA THR A 80 29.37 -27.35 -0.64
C THR A 80 27.95 -27.38 -0.07
N ASN A 81 27.80 -27.61 1.23
CA ASN A 81 26.48 -27.62 1.88
C ASN A 81 25.81 -26.24 1.84
N ALA A 82 26.57 -25.16 2.13
CA ALA A 82 26.06 -23.80 2.00
C ALA A 82 25.70 -23.45 0.54
N GLY A 83 26.48 -23.95 -0.42
CA GLY A 83 26.21 -23.86 -1.85
C GLY A 83 24.88 -24.51 -2.26
N ASN A 84 24.64 -25.74 -1.82
CA ASN A 84 23.42 -26.49 -2.13
C ASN A 84 22.17 -25.83 -1.53
N ALA A 85 22.26 -25.29 -0.32
CA ALA A 85 21.15 -24.62 0.36
C ALA A 85 20.56 -23.45 -0.45
N MET A 86 21.35 -22.76 -1.28
CA MET A 86 20.85 -21.72 -2.17
C MET A 86 19.95 -22.27 -3.29
N SER A 87 20.25 -23.46 -3.80
CA SER A 87 19.47 -24.12 -4.86
C SER A 87 18.18 -24.75 -4.33
N ASP A 88 18.16 -25.13 -3.05
CA ASP A 88 17.02 -25.77 -2.39
C ASP A 88 15.87 -24.80 -2.06
N CYS A 89 16.06 -23.48 -2.21
CA CYS A 89 15.02 -22.47 -1.95
C CYS A 89 13.85 -22.46 -2.96
N GLY A 90 13.72 -23.48 -3.83
CA GLY A 90 12.42 -23.93 -4.34
C GLY A 90 11.86 -23.21 -5.59
N GLY A 91 12.71 -22.79 -6.53
CA GLY A 91 12.26 -22.07 -7.74
C GLY A 91 11.37 -22.87 -8.72
N GLN A 92 11.27 -24.19 -8.61
CA GLN A 92 10.55 -25.03 -9.60
C GLN A 92 9.06 -25.26 -9.30
N GLU A 93 8.59 -25.06 -8.05
CA GLU A 93 7.17 -25.25 -7.72
C GLU A 93 6.29 -24.03 -8.00
N MET A 94 6.89 -22.88 -8.34
CA MET A 94 6.22 -21.57 -8.31
C MET A 94 5.82 -21.03 -9.68
N GLN A 95 5.82 -21.88 -10.71
CA GLN A 95 5.65 -21.45 -12.11
C GLN A 95 4.25 -21.66 -12.71
N ARG A 96 3.30 -22.30 -12.02
CA ARG A 96 1.95 -22.50 -12.58
C ARG A 96 0.87 -22.38 -11.52
N SER A 97 -0.20 -21.64 -11.84
CA SER A 97 -1.49 -21.82 -11.18
C SER A 97 -1.83 -23.32 -11.16
N SER A 98 -2.32 -23.81 -10.02
CA SER A 98 -2.73 -25.22 -9.98
C SER A 98 -3.85 -25.46 -11.00
N SER A 99 -3.79 -26.57 -11.74
CA SER A 99 -4.85 -26.95 -12.68
C SER A 99 -6.23 -27.04 -12.01
N ALA A 100 -6.23 -27.35 -10.70
CA ALA A 100 -7.41 -27.34 -9.85
C ALA A 100 -7.99 -25.93 -9.65
N PHE A 101 -7.15 -24.93 -9.39
CA PHE A 101 -7.56 -23.52 -9.31
C PHE A 101 -8.18 -23.06 -10.63
N GLU A 102 -7.48 -23.23 -11.75
CA GLU A 102 -7.94 -22.75 -13.06
C GLU A 102 -9.31 -23.34 -13.44
N LYS A 103 -9.50 -24.64 -13.19
CA LYS A 103 -10.78 -25.32 -13.42
C LYS A 103 -11.90 -24.74 -12.55
N ASN A 104 -11.65 -24.53 -11.26
CA ASN A 104 -12.66 -24.02 -10.33
C ASN A 104 -12.99 -22.55 -10.60
N PHE A 105 -11.97 -21.73 -10.86
CA PHE A 105 -12.13 -20.32 -11.19
C PHE A 105 -12.92 -20.13 -12.49
N THR A 106 -12.57 -20.85 -13.55
CA THR A 106 -13.29 -20.78 -14.84
C THR A 106 -14.76 -21.17 -14.68
N ALA A 107 -15.06 -22.22 -13.90
CA ALA A 107 -16.43 -22.64 -13.64
C ALA A 107 -17.24 -21.56 -12.90
N LYS A 108 -16.64 -20.90 -11.89
CA LYS A 108 -17.29 -19.81 -11.15
C LYS A 108 -17.51 -18.56 -12.01
N SER A 109 -16.53 -18.21 -12.85
CA SER A 109 -16.65 -17.09 -13.80
C SER A 109 -17.78 -17.30 -14.79
N ALA A 110 -17.85 -18.50 -15.39
CA ALA A 110 -18.96 -18.85 -16.28
C ALA A 110 -20.32 -18.82 -15.55
N ALA A 111 -20.39 -19.35 -14.33
CA ALA A 111 -21.62 -19.33 -13.52
C ALA A 111 -22.06 -17.90 -13.19
N HIS A 112 -21.14 -17.01 -12.82
CA HIS A 112 -21.43 -15.61 -12.55
C HIS A 112 -21.98 -14.89 -13.78
N LYS A 113 -21.33 -15.04 -14.94
CA LYS A 113 -21.77 -14.41 -16.20
C LYS A 113 -23.18 -14.84 -16.58
N THR A 114 -23.48 -16.15 -16.53
CA THR A 114 -24.83 -16.68 -16.75
C THR A 114 -25.83 -16.13 -15.73
N CYS A 115 -25.43 -16.07 -14.46
CA CYS A 115 -26.29 -15.55 -13.40
C CYS A 115 -26.74 -14.10 -13.67
N ARG A 116 -25.81 -13.23 -14.09
CA ARG A 116 -26.12 -11.82 -14.42
C ARG A 116 -27.04 -11.68 -15.63
N GLN A 117 -26.96 -12.60 -16.60
CA GLN A 117 -27.93 -12.64 -17.70
C GLN A 117 -29.34 -12.99 -17.20
N THR A 118 -29.46 -13.97 -16.30
CA THR A 118 -30.76 -14.30 -15.66
C THR A 118 -31.27 -13.15 -14.80
N GLN A 119 -30.39 -12.44 -14.07
CA GLN A 119 -30.75 -11.24 -13.32
C GLN A 119 -31.37 -10.17 -14.23
N LYS A 120 -30.77 -9.93 -15.41
CA LYS A 120 -31.30 -8.99 -16.41
C LYS A 120 -32.70 -9.39 -16.90
N GLN A 121 -32.91 -10.67 -17.19
CA GLN A 121 -34.23 -11.18 -17.59
C GLN A 121 -35.29 -10.95 -16.50
N ASN A 122 -34.95 -11.18 -15.23
CA ASN A 122 -35.86 -10.94 -14.11
C ASN A 122 -36.13 -9.43 -13.91
N LEU A 123 -35.13 -8.58 -14.13
CA LEU A 123 -35.30 -7.13 -14.11
C LEU A 123 -36.24 -6.65 -15.22
N ASP A 124 -36.09 -7.19 -16.43
CA ASP A 124 -36.97 -6.85 -17.56
C ASP A 124 -38.42 -7.26 -17.30
N ALA A 125 -38.63 -8.44 -16.69
CA ALA A 125 -39.94 -8.88 -16.24
C ALA A 125 -40.53 -7.96 -15.15
N GLN A 126 -39.72 -7.54 -14.18
CA GLN A 126 -40.14 -6.60 -13.13
C GLN A 126 -40.53 -5.22 -13.70
N ASN A 127 -39.72 -4.68 -14.61
CA ASN A 127 -39.99 -3.40 -15.28
C ASN A 127 -41.26 -3.46 -16.13
N THR A 128 -41.46 -4.57 -16.83
CA THR A 128 -42.69 -4.83 -17.60
C THR A 128 -43.90 -4.86 -16.66
N CYS A 129 -43.83 -5.63 -15.57
CA CYS A 129 -44.91 -5.69 -14.58
C CYS A 129 -45.23 -4.32 -13.99
N GLN A 130 -44.21 -3.53 -13.64
CA GLN A 130 -44.40 -2.18 -13.10
C GLN A 130 -45.08 -1.24 -14.09
N THR A 131 -44.81 -1.39 -15.38
CA THR A 131 -45.46 -0.62 -16.45
C THR A 131 -46.93 -1.02 -16.61
N GLU A 132 -47.22 -2.32 -16.56
CA GLU A 132 -48.59 -2.84 -16.58
C GLU A 132 -49.37 -2.42 -15.33
N LEU A 133 -48.75 -2.44 -14.14
CA LEU A 133 -49.34 -2.01 -12.88
C LEU A 133 -49.76 -0.53 -12.93
N LYS A 134 -48.91 0.35 -13.48
CA LYS A 134 -49.24 1.76 -13.71
C LYS A 134 -50.45 1.90 -14.65
N THR A 135 -50.50 1.09 -15.70
CA THR A 135 -51.59 1.09 -16.68
C THR A 135 -52.92 0.68 -16.03
N VAL A 136 -52.96 -0.45 -15.32
CA VAL A 136 -54.19 -0.90 -14.64
C VAL A 136 -54.62 0.04 -13.51
N THR A 137 -53.67 0.68 -12.82
CA THR A 137 -53.96 1.73 -11.82
C THR A 137 -54.66 2.92 -12.46
N SER A 138 -54.17 3.39 -13.61
CA SER A 138 -54.78 4.50 -14.36
C SER A 138 -56.17 4.14 -14.90
N THR A 139 -56.33 2.92 -15.44
CA THR A 139 -57.63 2.42 -15.91
C THR A 139 -58.65 2.31 -14.76
N ALA A 140 -58.24 1.80 -13.60
CA ALA A 140 -59.11 1.71 -12.42
C ALA A 140 -59.54 3.11 -11.94
N LYS A 141 -58.60 4.05 -11.85
CA LYS A 141 -58.88 5.44 -11.48
C LYS A 141 -59.89 6.08 -12.44
N THR A 142 -59.57 6.12 -13.72
CA THR A 142 -60.39 6.80 -14.74
C THR A 142 -61.79 6.21 -14.88
N THR A 143 -61.91 4.88 -14.84
CA THR A 143 -63.22 4.19 -14.95
C THR A 143 -64.09 4.43 -13.72
N CYS A 144 -63.50 4.44 -12.53
CA CYS A 144 -64.25 4.69 -11.29
C CYS A 144 -64.59 6.18 -11.10
N GLU A 145 -63.72 7.11 -11.50
CA GLU A 145 -64.04 8.55 -11.53
C GLU A 145 -65.19 8.86 -12.48
N ALA A 146 -65.27 8.19 -13.64
CA ALA A 146 -66.39 8.33 -14.57
C ALA A 146 -67.71 7.84 -13.96
N LEU A 147 -67.69 6.73 -13.20
CA LEU A 147 -68.85 6.25 -12.45
C LEU A 147 -69.31 7.29 -11.40
N GLU A 148 -68.38 7.80 -10.59
CA GLU A 148 -68.69 8.82 -9.57
C GLU A 148 -69.24 10.12 -10.18
N ALA A 149 -68.70 10.54 -11.32
CA ALA A 149 -69.20 11.69 -12.07
C ALA A 149 -70.64 11.47 -12.56
N LEU A 150 -70.93 10.28 -13.10
CA LEU A 150 -72.29 9.94 -13.51
C LEU A 150 -73.25 9.92 -12.31
N GLU A 151 -72.86 9.31 -11.19
CA GLU A 151 -73.67 9.31 -9.96
C GLU A 151 -73.97 10.74 -9.48
N LYS A 152 -72.98 11.63 -9.45
CA LYS A 152 -73.18 13.04 -9.08
C LYS A 152 -74.17 13.76 -9.99
N THR A 153 -74.04 13.59 -11.30
CA THR A 153 -74.93 14.24 -12.28
C THR A 153 -76.37 13.73 -12.19
N MET A 154 -76.58 12.45 -11.88
CA MET A 154 -77.92 11.88 -11.66
C MET A 154 -78.66 12.55 -10.49
N TYR A 155 -77.95 12.87 -9.39
CA TYR A 155 -78.57 13.52 -8.23
C TYR A 155 -78.82 15.03 -8.43
N SER A 156 -78.12 15.67 -9.37
CA SER A 156 -78.20 17.12 -9.61
C SER A 156 -79.08 17.52 -10.80
N ALA A 157 -79.64 16.58 -11.55
CA ALA A 157 -80.41 16.84 -12.76
C ALA A 157 -81.82 17.42 -12.47
N LYS A 158 -81.88 18.69 -12.03
CA LYS A 158 -83.15 19.43 -11.89
C LYS A 158 -83.76 19.79 -13.25
N ASP A 159 -82.93 20.09 -14.24
CA ASP A 159 -83.37 20.66 -15.53
C ASP A 159 -83.90 19.60 -16.52
N SER A 160 -83.65 18.31 -16.30
CA SER A 160 -84.10 17.24 -17.20
C SER A 160 -85.62 17.00 -17.17
N CYS A 161 -86.28 17.44 -16.10
CA CYS A 161 -87.71 17.26 -15.83
C CYS A 161 -88.57 18.45 -16.27
N GLU A 162 -88.00 19.44 -16.97
CA GLU A 162 -88.77 20.57 -17.48
C GLU A 162 -89.57 20.17 -18.73
N VAL A 163 -90.81 20.66 -18.80
CA VAL A 163 -91.66 20.54 -20.00
C VAL A 163 -91.17 21.54 -21.03
N LYS A 164 -90.82 21.08 -22.22
CA LYS A 164 -90.36 21.98 -23.29
C LYS A 164 -91.55 22.74 -23.90
N SER A 165 -91.32 23.98 -24.33
CA SER A 165 -92.35 24.81 -24.97
C SER A 165 -92.96 24.10 -26.19
N GLY A 166 -94.27 23.82 -26.14
CA GLY A 166 -95.02 23.12 -27.19
C GLY A 166 -94.93 21.58 -27.15
N GLU A 167 -94.34 20.99 -26.11
CA GLU A 167 -94.24 19.53 -25.94
C GLU A 167 -95.57 18.91 -25.48
N ALA A 168 -96.04 17.86 -26.16
CA ALA A 168 -97.24 17.11 -25.78
C ALA A 168 -96.98 16.23 -24.54
N PHE A 169 -98.02 15.96 -23.75
CA PHE A 169 -97.93 15.18 -22.51
C PHE A 169 -97.27 13.80 -22.69
N GLU A 170 -97.66 13.07 -23.74
CA GLU A 170 -97.10 11.75 -24.07
C GLU A 170 -95.62 11.85 -24.47
N ALA A 171 -95.26 12.84 -25.32
CA ALA A 171 -93.88 13.06 -25.77
C ALA A 171 -92.94 13.41 -24.60
N TYR A 172 -93.40 14.22 -23.64
CA TYR A 172 -92.67 14.56 -22.43
C TYR A 172 -92.32 13.30 -21.60
N HIS A 173 -93.31 12.44 -21.34
CA HIS A 173 -93.09 11.22 -20.54
C HIS A 173 -92.20 10.21 -21.28
N THR A 174 -92.39 10.03 -22.59
CA THR A 174 -91.54 9.14 -23.41
C THR A 174 -90.07 9.57 -23.38
N ARG A 175 -89.78 10.87 -23.56
CA ARG A 175 -88.42 11.42 -23.47
C ARG A 175 -87.75 11.13 -22.12
N LEU A 176 -88.48 11.29 -21.02
CA LEU A 176 -87.97 11.04 -19.67
C LEU A 176 -87.65 9.56 -19.45
N ILE A 177 -88.52 8.66 -19.92
CA ILE A 177 -88.31 7.21 -19.85
C ILE A 177 -87.04 6.84 -20.63
N GLU A 178 -86.92 7.30 -21.88
CA GLU A 178 -85.76 7.02 -22.74
C GLU A 178 -84.45 7.55 -22.15
N ALA A 179 -84.44 8.79 -21.65
CA ALA A 179 -83.28 9.38 -21.01
C ALA A 179 -82.86 8.60 -19.75
N SER A 180 -83.82 8.20 -18.92
CA SER A 180 -83.57 7.41 -17.70
C SER A 180 -83.02 6.02 -18.04
N GLN A 181 -83.58 5.36 -19.05
CA GLN A 181 -83.11 4.06 -19.52
C GLN A 181 -81.66 4.14 -20.05
N LYS A 182 -81.33 5.17 -20.83
CA LYS A 182 -79.97 5.39 -21.33
C LYS A 182 -78.97 5.62 -20.20
N THR A 183 -79.32 6.46 -19.22
CA THR A 183 -78.48 6.72 -18.05
C THR A 183 -78.29 5.46 -17.21
N LEU A 184 -79.34 4.66 -17.00
CA LEU A 184 -79.23 3.40 -16.27
C LEU A 184 -78.33 2.38 -16.99
N ALA A 185 -78.39 2.33 -18.33
CA ALA A 185 -77.51 1.47 -19.12
C ALA A 185 -76.03 1.89 -18.98
N GLU A 186 -75.75 3.20 -19.05
CA GLU A 186 -74.39 3.71 -18.86
C GLU A 186 -73.88 3.49 -17.43
N TYR A 187 -74.74 3.68 -16.43
CA TYR A 187 -74.42 3.39 -15.03
C TYR A 187 -74.00 1.93 -14.82
N LYS A 188 -74.77 0.97 -15.36
CA LYS A 188 -74.44 -0.46 -15.25
C LYS A 188 -73.09 -0.76 -15.88
N LYS A 189 -72.84 -0.23 -17.08
CA LYS A 189 -71.58 -0.40 -17.81
C LYS A 189 -70.39 0.16 -17.03
N LEU A 190 -70.49 1.39 -16.51
CA LEU A 190 -69.42 2.01 -15.72
C LEU A 190 -69.19 1.29 -14.38
N LYS A 191 -70.26 0.78 -13.75
CA LYS A 191 -70.18 0.00 -12.52
C LYS A 191 -69.44 -1.32 -12.74
N GLU A 192 -69.81 -2.06 -13.77
CA GLU A 192 -69.12 -3.30 -14.17
C GLU A 192 -67.66 -3.03 -14.56
N GLY A 193 -67.40 -1.97 -15.32
CA GLY A 193 -66.06 -1.54 -15.70
C GLY A 193 -65.17 -1.20 -14.51
N CYS A 194 -65.67 -0.40 -13.57
CA CYS A 194 -64.93 -0.03 -12.34
C CYS A 194 -64.66 -1.26 -11.47
N ALA A 195 -65.63 -2.18 -11.31
CA ALA A 195 -65.43 -3.42 -10.57
C ALA A 195 -64.37 -4.33 -11.21
N LYS A 196 -64.39 -4.48 -12.55
CA LYS A 196 -63.40 -5.24 -13.29
C LYS A 196 -62.00 -4.64 -13.16
N ALA A 197 -61.86 -3.33 -13.35
CA ALA A 197 -60.57 -2.65 -13.27
C ALA A 197 -59.97 -2.68 -11.85
N LYS A 198 -60.80 -2.60 -10.81
CA LYS A 198 -60.37 -2.80 -9.41
C LYS A 198 -59.84 -4.21 -9.18
N LYS A 199 -60.51 -5.23 -9.70
CA LYS A 199 -60.05 -6.61 -9.60
C LYS A 199 -58.72 -6.83 -10.32
N GLU A 200 -58.57 -6.31 -11.54
CA GLU A 200 -57.29 -6.38 -12.28
C GLU A 200 -56.14 -5.70 -11.52
N LEU A 201 -56.42 -4.57 -10.85
CA LEU A 201 -55.44 -3.90 -9.99
C LEU A 201 -55.08 -4.75 -8.74
N GLU A 202 -56.07 -5.34 -8.08
CA GLU A 202 -55.89 -6.23 -6.92
C GLU A 202 -55.06 -7.47 -7.28
N ASP A 203 -55.28 -8.06 -8.45
CA ASP A 203 -54.55 -9.24 -8.94
C ASP A 203 -53.12 -8.88 -9.37
N LYS A 204 -52.91 -7.70 -9.99
CA LYS A 204 -51.60 -7.31 -10.55
C LYS A 204 -50.57 -6.90 -9.50
N GLY A 205 -50.99 -6.33 -8.37
CA GLY A 205 -50.09 -5.92 -7.29
C GLY A 205 -49.22 -7.05 -6.72
N PRO A 206 -49.81 -8.19 -6.30
CA PRO A 206 -49.08 -9.37 -5.84
C PRO A 206 -48.15 -9.95 -6.91
N GLU A 207 -48.56 -9.98 -8.18
CA GLU A 207 -47.74 -10.47 -9.29
C GLU A 207 -46.43 -9.65 -9.40
N CYS A 208 -46.52 -8.32 -9.38
CA CYS A 208 -45.33 -7.47 -9.45
C CYS A 208 -44.46 -7.58 -8.18
N THR A 209 -45.07 -7.85 -7.03
CA THR A 209 -44.33 -8.14 -5.79
C THR A 209 -43.51 -9.42 -5.90
N VAL A 210 -44.05 -10.47 -6.53
CA VAL A 210 -43.32 -11.72 -6.81
C VAL A 210 -42.20 -11.49 -7.81
N ALA A 211 -42.45 -10.72 -8.88
CA ALA A 211 -41.42 -10.37 -9.87
C ALA A 211 -40.24 -9.60 -9.23
N LEU A 212 -40.54 -8.62 -8.35
CA LEU A 212 -39.52 -7.88 -7.60
C LEU A 212 -38.67 -8.81 -6.73
N LYS A 213 -39.30 -9.66 -5.90
CA LYS A 213 -38.57 -10.62 -5.05
C LYS A 213 -37.72 -11.59 -5.85
N THR A 214 -38.20 -12.01 -7.02
CA THR A 214 -37.47 -12.91 -7.92
C THR A 214 -36.22 -12.24 -8.49
N TYR A 215 -36.32 -10.96 -8.87
CA TYR A 215 -35.17 -10.15 -9.26
C TYR A 215 -34.18 -9.97 -8.11
N GLU A 216 -34.65 -9.55 -6.93
CA GLU A 216 -33.80 -9.29 -5.75
C GLU A 216 -33.05 -10.56 -5.30
N SER A 217 -33.76 -11.69 -5.20
CA SER A 217 -33.15 -12.99 -4.86
C SER A 217 -32.12 -13.43 -5.88
N GLN A 218 -32.39 -13.20 -7.18
CA GLN A 218 -31.43 -13.51 -8.24
C GLN A 218 -30.19 -12.61 -8.14
N LYS A 219 -30.37 -11.32 -7.86
CA LYS A 219 -29.26 -10.39 -7.65
C LYS A 219 -28.37 -10.84 -6.48
N GLU A 220 -28.95 -11.16 -5.33
CA GLU A 220 -28.21 -11.65 -4.15
C GLU A 220 -27.45 -12.95 -4.46
N ASN A 221 -28.06 -13.87 -5.19
CA ASN A 221 -27.40 -15.09 -5.64
C ASN A 221 -26.20 -14.81 -6.55
N CYS A 222 -26.35 -13.91 -7.54
CA CYS A 222 -25.23 -13.54 -8.42
C CYS A 222 -24.12 -12.83 -7.67
N ASP A 223 -24.47 -11.95 -6.72
CA ASP A 223 -23.52 -11.29 -5.84
C ASP A 223 -22.72 -12.32 -5.01
N SER A 224 -23.39 -13.35 -4.47
CA SER A 224 -22.72 -14.42 -3.72
C SER A 224 -21.81 -15.30 -4.60
N VAL A 225 -22.22 -15.61 -5.82
CA VAL A 225 -21.37 -16.34 -6.78
C VAL A 225 -20.13 -15.53 -7.12
N GLN A 226 -20.28 -14.21 -7.28
CA GLN A 226 -19.16 -13.29 -7.50
C GLN A 226 -18.22 -13.27 -6.28
N ASP A 227 -18.75 -13.11 -5.06
CA ASP A 227 -17.94 -13.08 -3.84
C ASP A 227 -17.10 -14.36 -3.69
N ALA A 228 -17.67 -15.52 -4.02
CA ALA A 228 -16.95 -16.79 -3.99
C ALA A 228 -15.89 -16.92 -5.10
N MET A 229 -16.11 -16.29 -6.26
CA MET A 229 -15.13 -16.23 -7.35
C MET A 229 -13.98 -15.28 -7.00
N ASP A 230 -14.31 -14.09 -6.50
CA ASP A 230 -13.38 -13.04 -6.08
C ASP A 230 -12.48 -13.57 -4.95
N SER A 231 -13.07 -14.20 -3.92
CA SER A 231 -12.34 -14.80 -2.80
C SER A 231 -11.38 -15.90 -3.24
N LEU A 232 -11.80 -16.76 -4.17
CA LEU A 232 -10.95 -17.83 -4.70
C LEU A 232 -9.71 -17.26 -5.42
N SER A 233 -9.91 -16.22 -6.24
CA SER A 233 -8.81 -15.53 -6.91
C SER A 233 -7.86 -14.87 -5.91
N CYS A 234 -8.41 -14.20 -4.87
CA CYS A 234 -7.60 -13.58 -3.83
C CYS A 234 -6.78 -14.60 -3.03
N SER A 235 -7.38 -15.68 -2.53
CA SER A 235 -6.62 -16.70 -1.78
C SER A 235 -5.49 -17.29 -2.61
N HIS A 236 -5.70 -17.49 -3.92
CA HIS A 236 -4.65 -17.98 -4.82
C HIS A 236 -3.52 -16.97 -5.00
N TYR A 237 -3.86 -15.70 -5.19
CA TYR A 237 -2.88 -14.61 -5.29
C TYR A 237 -2.04 -14.44 -4.02
N GLU A 238 -2.69 -14.42 -2.84
CA GLU A 238 -2.01 -14.29 -1.55
C GLU A 238 -1.10 -15.48 -1.27
N ALA A 239 -1.57 -16.71 -1.54
CA ALA A 239 -0.76 -17.91 -1.39
C ALA A 239 0.46 -17.92 -2.33
N ALA A 240 0.32 -17.43 -3.57
CA ALA A 240 1.44 -17.29 -4.49
C ALA A 240 2.44 -16.22 -4.02
N THR A 241 1.95 -15.07 -3.56
CA THR A 241 2.76 -13.96 -3.06
C THR A 241 3.57 -14.37 -1.82
N SER A 242 2.92 -14.95 -0.82
CA SER A 242 3.58 -15.39 0.42
C SER A 242 4.67 -16.45 0.15
N LYS A 243 4.41 -17.38 -0.77
CA LYS A 243 5.42 -18.37 -1.18
C LYS A 243 6.61 -17.72 -1.88
N CYS A 244 6.37 -16.72 -2.72
CA CYS A 244 7.42 -15.97 -3.39
C CYS A 244 8.30 -15.20 -2.40
N GLU A 245 7.70 -14.51 -1.43
CA GLU A 245 8.43 -13.82 -0.38
C GLU A 245 9.26 -14.77 0.48
N ALA A 246 8.70 -15.93 0.83
CA ALA A 246 9.40 -16.97 1.57
C ALA A 246 10.59 -17.55 0.78
N SER A 247 10.43 -17.82 -0.51
CA SER A 247 11.51 -18.29 -1.39
C SER A 247 12.60 -17.23 -1.56
N GLY A 248 12.22 -15.97 -1.77
CA GLY A 248 13.15 -14.84 -1.84
C GLY A 248 13.96 -14.68 -0.55
N THR A 249 13.29 -14.72 0.60
CA THR A 249 13.92 -14.63 1.92
C THR A 249 14.83 -15.83 2.21
N CYS A 250 14.41 -17.04 1.84
CA CYS A 250 15.25 -18.24 1.93
C CYS A 250 16.55 -18.05 1.15
N TYR A 251 16.43 -17.62 -0.10
CA TYR A 251 17.56 -17.41 -0.99
C TYR A 251 18.52 -16.35 -0.44
N ASP A 252 18.00 -15.19 -0.01
CA ASP A 252 18.83 -14.11 0.52
C ASP A 252 19.59 -14.53 1.79
N LYS A 253 18.94 -15.31 2.67
CA LYS A 253 19.59 -15.89 3.85
C LYS A 253 20.64 -16.93 3.49
N ALA A 254 20.37 -17.79 2.50
CA ALA A 254 21.31 -18.81 2.05
C ALA A 254 22.56 -18.19 1.41
N VAL A 255 22.40 -17.11 0.62
CA VAL A 255 23.52 -16.34 0.06
C VAL A 255 24.35 -15.71 1.18
N ALA A 256 23.73 -15.00 2.11
CA ALA A 256 24.45 -14.37 3.23
C ALA A 256 25.22 -15.40 4.08
N ASN A 257 24.62 -16.58 4.31
CA ASN A 257 25.30 -17.68 4.98
C ASN A 257 26.48 -18.23 4.17
N TYR A 258 26.33 -18.42 2.85
CA TYR A 258 27.40 -18.86 1.97
C TYR A 258 28.58 -17.87 1.97
N GLU A 259 28.32 -16.56 1.86
CA GLU A 259 29.36 -15.52 1.88
C GLU A 259 30.11 -15.49 3.23
N SER A 260 29.39 -15.67 4.34
CA SER A 260 30.00 -15.79 5.67
C SER A 260 30.87 -17.05 5.80
N VAL A 261 30.39 -18.19 5.32
CA VAL A 261 31.14 -19.46 5.30
C VAL A 261 32.36 -19.35 4.39
N GLN A 262 32.24 -18.68 3.24
CA GLN A 262 33.34 -18.42 2.33
C GLN A 262 34.43 -17.59 2.99
N THR A 263 34.06 -16.48 3.63
CA THR A 263 35.01 -15.58 4.30
C THR A 263 35.77 -16.31 5.40
N SER A 264 35.05 -17.04 6.27
CA SER A 264 35.67 -17.82 7.34
C SER A 264 36.54 -18.97 6.83
N SER A 265 36.08 -19.70 5.80
CA SER A 265 36.85 -20.80 5.20
C SER A 265 38.12 -20.31 4.51
N MET A 266 38.09 -19.15 3.86
CA MET A 266 39.27 -18.55 3.25
C MET A 266 40.29 -18.10 4.30
N SER A 267 39.83 -17.55 5.42
CA SER A 267 40.70 -17.17 6.55
C SER A 267 41.37 -18.40 7.20
N GLU A 268 40.62 -19.49 7.39
CA GLU A 268 41.16 -20.74 7.91
C GLU A 268 42.15 -21.37 6.91
N LEU A 269 41.83 -21.36 5.62
CA LEU A 269 42.73 -21.85 4.57
C LEU A 269 44.06 -21.09 4.55
N ASP A 270 44.07 -19.77 4.72
CA ASP A 270 45.31 -18.99 4.81
C ASP A 270 46.17 -19.43 6.02
N SER A 271 45.53 -19.72 7.15
CA SER A 271 46.21 -20.25 8.34
C SER A 271 46.78 -21.65 8.10
N LEU A 272 46.00 -22.56 7.52
CA LEU A 272 46.45 -23.90 7.15
C LEU A 272 47.61 -23.87 6.14
N LYS A 273 47.58 -22.94 5.18
CA LYS A 273 48.67 -22.75 4.21
C LYS A 273 49.96 -22.26 4.88
N LYS A 274 49.89 -21.41 5.90
CA LYS A 274 51.07 -21.00 6.69
C LYS A 274 51.66 -22.20 7.43
N GLU A 275 50.83 -22.98 8.13
CA GLU A 275 51.27 -24.21 8.80
C GLU A 275 51.89 -25.21 7.82
N TRP A 276 51.28 -25.40 6.64
CA TRP A 276 51.79 -26.29 5.60
C TRP A 276 53.15 -25.83 5.06
N ARG A 277 53.34 -24.52 4.83
CA ARG A 277 54.63 -23.96 4.41
C ARG A 277 55.72 -24.23 5.46
N ALA A 278 55.40 -24.09 6.74
CA ALA A 278 56.32 -24.40 7.83
C ALA A 278 56.69 -25.91 7.85
N ILE A 279 55.70 -26.79 7.68
CA ILE A 279 55.94 -28.24 7.57
C ILE A 279 56.87 -28.56 6.38
N LEU A 280 56.62 -28.00 5.19
CA LEU A 280 57.45 -28.22 3.99
C LEU A 280 58.89 -27.74 4.20
N ARG A 281 59.09 -26.57 4.84
CA ARG A 281 60.42 -26.08 5.21
C ARG A 281 61.11 -27.02 6.21
N MET A 282 60.41 -27.47 7.25
CA MET A 282 60.96 -28.41 8.23
C MET A 282 61.34 -29.76 7.60
N GLU A 283 60.57 -30.26 6.63
CA GLU A 283 60.94 -31.47 5.89
C GLU A 283 62.21 -31.28 5.04
N CYS A 284 62.36 -30.14 4.36
CA CYS A 284 63.59 -29.79 3.65
C CYS A 284 64.78 -29.80 4.62
N ILE A 285 64.64 -29.10 5.76
CA ILE A 285 65.66 -29.00 6.81
C ILE A 285 66.00 -30.38 7.40
N ILE A 286 65.03 -31.26 7.59
CA ILE A 286 65.25 -32.64 8.06
C ILE A 286 66.02 -33.47 7.03
N GLN A 287 65.75 -33.31 5.74
CA GLN A 287 66.45 -34.05 4.69
C GLN A 287 67.94 -33.68 4.60
N VAL A 288 68.31 -32.44 4.97
CA VAL A 288 69.71 -31.96 5.02
C VAL A 288 70.57 -32.75 6.01
N PHE A 289 70.00 -33.43 7.01
CA PHE A 289 70.76 -34.26 7.95
C PHE A 289 71.53 -35.41 7.31
N ASN A 290 71.12 -35.84 6.12
CA ASN A 290 71.79 -36.92 5.39
C ASN A 290 73.01 -36.41 4.59
N LEU A 291 73.30 -35.10 4.63
CA LEU A 291 74.44 -34.49 3.95
C LEU A 291 75.70 -34.46 4.82
N GLU A 292 76.85 -34.52 4.15
CA GLU A 292 78.18 -34.28 4.74
C GLU A 292 78.24 -32.94 5.47
N GLU A 293 78.98 -32.88 6.59
CA GLU A 293 79.03 -31.73 7.50
C GLU A 293 79.35 -30.41 6.80
N SER A 294 80.29 -30.43 5.86
CA SER A 294 80.70 -29.27 5.08
C SER A 294 79.62 -28.69 4.16
N LYS A 295 78.54 -29.43 3.87
CA LYS A 295 77.44 -29.03 2.98
C LYS A 295 76.14 -28.68 3.74
N ARG A 296 76.07 -28.99 5.04
CA ARG A 296 74.82 -28.83 5.82
C ARG A 296 74.40 -27.37 5.99
N ALA A 297 75.34 -26.48 6.32
CA ALA A 297 75.02 -25.08 6.61
C ALA A 297 74.38 -24.37 5.40
N SER A 298 75.01 -24.48 4.21
CA SER A 298 74.47 -23.86 2.98
C SER A 298 73.15 -24.50 2.52
N ALA A 299 72.95 -25.79 2.78
CA ALA A 299 71.71 -26.48 2.43
C ALA A 299 70.55 -26.10 3.37
N ILE A 300 70.81 -25.88 4.66
CA ILE A 300 69.82 -25.34 5.61
C ILE A 300 69.38 -23.94 5.17
N ASP A 301 70.33 -23.05 4.86
CA ASP A 301 70.01 -21.68 4.41
C ASP A 301 69.18 -21.69 3.12
N SER A 302 69.47 -22.64 2.22
CA SER A 302 68.69 -22.84 0.99
C SER A 302 67.25 -23.29 1.29
N CYS A 303 67.04 -24.19 2.25
CA CYS A 303 65.71 -24.61 2.70
C CYS A 303 64.92 -23.46 3.36
N GLN A 304 65.58 -22.60 4.14
CA GLN A 304 64.93 -21.46 4.78
C GLN A 304 64.53 -20.37 3.77
N ALA A 305 65.35 -20.17 2.72
CA ALA A 305 65.09 -19.18 1.67
C ALA A 305 64.09 -19.65 0.60
N GLN A 306 63.72 -20.93 0.58
CA GLN A 306 62.81 -21.47 -0.42
C GLN A 306 61.37 -21.01 -0.18
N ASP A 307 60.76 -20.43 -1.22
CA ASP A 307 59.34 -20.09 -1.20
C ASP A 307 58.48 -21.35 -1.39
N MET A 308 57.80 -21.75 -0.32
CA MET A 308 56.89 -22.89 -0.30
C MET A 308 55.44 -22.53 -0.67
N SER A 309 55.17 -21.28 -1.06
CA SER A 309 53.80 -20.80 -1.27
C SER A 309 53.10 -21.51 -2.42
N GLY A 310 53.76 -21.65 -3.58
CA GLY A 310 53.18 -22.34 -4.73
C GLY A 310 52.87 -23.81 -4.46
N GLN A 311 53.70 -24.49 -3.67
CA GLN A 311 53.46 -25.88 -3.29
C GLN A 311 52.31 -26.00 -2.28
N ALA A 312 52.24 -25.11 -1.28
CA ALA A 312 51.12 -25.09 -0.33
C ALA A 312 49.77 -24.78 -1.01
N ASP A 313 49.76 -23.89 -2.01
CA ASP A 313 48.56 -23.59 -2.80
C ASP A 313 48.09 -24.80 -3.64
N SER A 314 49.04 -25.57 -4.19
CA SER A 314 48.74 -26.79 -4.95
C SER A 314 48.31 -27.96 -4.06
N ASP A 315 48.89 -28.09 -2.87
CA ASP A 315 48.63 -29.21 -1.95
C ASP A 315 47.31 -29.04 -1.17
N LEU A 316 46.84 -27.79 -1.02
CA LEU A 316 45.64 -27.42 -0.27
C LEU A 316 44.62 -26.66 -1.14
N PRO A 317 44.01 -27.31 -2.16
CA PRO A 317 43.00 -26.67 -3.00
C PRO A 317 41.66 -26.55 -2.26
N LEU A 318 41.00 -25.39 -2.40
CA LEU A 318 39.62 -25.16 -1.91
C LEU A 318 38.76 -24.66 -3.06
N GLN A 319 37.65 -25.35 -3.35
CA GLN A 319 36.73 -25.00 -4.42
C GLN A 319 35.56 -24.19 -3.90
N LEU A 320 35.34 -23.02 -4.50
CA LEU A 320 34.20 -22.15 -4.23
C LEU A 320 33.06 -22.47 -5.20
N SER A 321 31.84 -22.58 -4.68
CA SER A 321 30.63 -22.69 -5.49
C SER A 321 30.29 -21.34 -6.15
N THR A 322 29.76 -21.38 -7.36
CA THR A 322 29.15 -20.20 -7.98
C THR A 322 27.82 -19.92 -7.31
N ILE A 323 27.57 -18.65 -6.95
CA ILE A 323 26.26 -18.23 -6.46
C ILE A 323 25.26 -18.37 -7.62
N PRO A 324 24.21 -19.21 -7.49
CA PRO A 324 23.20 -19.37 -8.54
C PRO A 324 22.42 -18.07 -8.73
N ASN A 325 21.59 -17.95 -9.77
CA ASN A 325 20.69 -16.80 -9.88
C ASN A 325 19.52 -16.94 -8.89
N LYS A 326 19.04 -15.81 -8.37
CA LYS A 326 17.84 -15.76 -7.55
C LYS A 326 16.65 -16.38 -8.32
N PRO A 327 15.88 -17.30 -7.71
CA PRO A 327 14.71 -17.87 -8.36
C PRO A 327 13.73 -16.80 -8.86
N SER A 328 13.25 -16.97 -10.09
CA SER A 328 12.20 -16.09 -10.63
C SER A 328 10.85 -16.46 -10.03
N CYS A 329 10.20 -15.50 -9.41
CA CYS A 329 8.84 -15.63 -8.88
C CYS A 329 7.83 -15.13 -9.94
N HIS A 330 6.78 -15.92 -10.19
CA HIS A 330 5.65 -15.48 -11.00
C HIS A 330 4.38 -15.45 -10.17
N VAL A 331 3.98 -14.25 -9.71
CA VAL A 331 2.68 -14.04 -9.07
C VAL A 331 1.61 -13.85 -10.17
N PRO A 332 0.45 -14.52 -10.08
CA PRO A 332 -0.64 -14.30 -11.03
C PRO A 332 -1.05 -12.83 -11.10
N ALA A 333 -1.00 -12.23 -12.30
CA ALA A 333 -1.34 -10.81 -12.51
C ALA A 333 -2.85 -10.52 -12.35
N ASN A 334 -3.71 -11.51 -12.60
CA ASN A 334 -5.16 -11.37 -12.62
C ASN A 334 -5.77 -11.67 -11.24
N LYS A 335 -5.40 -10.90 -10.22
CA LYS A 335 -6.06 -10.94 -8.90
C LYS A 335 -7.43 -10.25 -8.96
N ALA A 336 -8.37 -10.67 -8.12
CA ALA A 336 -9.65 -9.98 -8.01
C ALA A 336 -9.46 -8.47 -7.75
N GLY A 337 -10.29 -7.66 -8.40
CA GLY A 337 -10.22 -6.20 -8.35
C GLY A 337 -9.20 -5.55 -9.28
N SER A 338 -8.24 -6.30 -9.86
CA SER A 338 -7.31 -5.72 -10.83
C SER A 338 -7.99 -5.41 -12.17
N ALA A 339 -7.44 -4.46 -12.94
CA ALA A 339 -7.97 -4.10 -14.26
C ALA A 339 -8.08 -5.32 -15.20
N GLY A 340 -7.04 -6.17 -15.25
CA GLY A 340 -7.05 -7.40 -16.05
C GLY A 340 -8.11 -8.41 -15.60
N TYR A 341 -8.37 -8.50 -14.29
CA TYR A 341 -9.44 -9.34 -13.74
C TYR A 341 -10.83 -8.82 -14.12
N VAL A 342 -11.05 -7.51 -13.96
CA VAL A 342 -12.31 -6.85 -14.30
C VAL A 342 -12.60 -7.02 -15.79
N GLN A 343 -11.60 -6.80 -16.64
CA GLN A 343 -11.73 -7.00 -18.07
C GLN A 343 -12.12 -8.45 -18.40
N ALA A 344 -11.37 -9.44 -17.91
CA ALA A 344 -11.63 -10.84 -18.25
C ALA A 344 -12.99 -11.37 -17.75
N ASN A 345 -13.45 -10.90 -16.59
CA ASN A 345 -14.59 -11.49 -15.89
C ASN A 345 -15.87 -10.68 -15.93
N PHE A 346 -15.78 -9.35 -16.10
CA PHE A 346 -16.94 -8.44 -16.02
C PHE A 346 -17.20 -7.68 -17.33
N GLU A 347 -16.28 -7.69 -18.29
CA GLU A 347 -16.56 -7.18 -19.63
C GLU A 347 -17.68 -7.99 -20.29
N GLY A 348 -18.66 -7.29 -20.88
CA GLY A 348 -19.83 -7.90 -21.52
C GLY A 348 -20.98 -8.27 -20.58
N LEU A 349 -20.90 -7.93 -19.29
CA LEU A 349 -22.07 -8.03 -18.41
C LEU A 349 -23.16 -7.02 -18.82
N PRO A 350 -24.46 -7.35 -18.64
CA PRO A 350 -25.54 -6.42 -18.94
C PRO A 350 -25.41 -5.12 -18.13
N ALA A 351 -25.58 -3.95 -18.77
CA ALA A 351 -25.42 -2.65 -18.12
C ALA A 351 -26.35 -2.47 -16.89
N ASP A 352 -27.59 -2.99 -16.97
CA ASP A 352 -28.57 -2.93 -15.88
C ASP A 352 -28.40 -4.06 -14.85
N SER A 353 -27.38 -4.90 -14.99
CA SER A 353 -27.01 -5.95 -14.05
C SER A 353 -25.48 -6.07 -13.96
N PRO A 354 -24.80 -4.98 -13.50
CA PRO A 354 -23.35 -4.93 -13.44
C PRO A 354 -22.80 -5.86 -12.36
N ALA A 355 -21.50 -6.09 -12.40
CA ALA A 355 -20.78 -6.74 -11.31
C ALA A 355 -20.93 -5.93 -10.01
N LYS A 356 -20.94 -6.63 -8.87
CA LYS A 356 -20.83 -6.04 -7.54
C LYS A 356 -19.42 -5.48 -7.35
N ALA A 357 -19.27 -4.43 -6.56
CA ALA A 357 -17.95 -3.99 -6.10
C ALA A 357 -17.24 -5.14 -5.36
N CYS A 358 -15.97 -5.38 -5.68
CA CYS A 358 -15.24 -6.48 -5.07
C CYS A 358 -14.95 -6.21 -3.58
N VAL A 359 -15.32 -7.15 -2.71
CA VAL A 359 -15.11 -7.08 -1.26
C VAL A 359 -14.07 -8.07 -0.74
N ALA A 360 -13.47 -8.88 -1.62
CA ALA A 360 -12.45 -9.85 -1.23
C ALA A 360 -11.17 -9.15 -0.74
N SER A 361 -10.38 -9.83 0.10
CA SER A 361 -9.20 -9.28 0.77
C SER A 361 -8.23 -8.59 -0.19
N CYS A 362 -7.92 -9.23 -1.32
CA CYS A 362 -6.98 -8.69 -2.31
C CYS A 362 -7.53 -7.51 -3.14
N CYS A 363 -8.85 -7.28 -3.11
CA CYS A 363 -9.51 -6.08 -3.65
C CYS A 363 -9.47 -4.94 -2.64
N GLN A 364 -9.61 -5.25 -1.35
CA GLN A 364 -9.36 -4.31 -0.27
C GLN A 364 -7.87 -3.94 -0.22
N GLN A 365 -6.96 -4.79 -0.71
CA GLN A 365 -5.54 -4.46 -0.89
C GLN A 365 -5.25 -3.45 -2.03
N GLN A 366 -6.27 -2.91 -2.71
CA GLN A 366 -6.11 -1.72 -3.55
C GLN A 366 -6.58 -0.41 -2.89
N SER A 367 -7.03 -0.46 -1.64
CA SER A 367 -7.15 0.73 -0.80
C SER A 367 -6.43 0.42 0.49
N GLY A 368 -5.20 0.91 0.68
CA GLY A 368 -4.49 0.72 1.95
C GLY A 368 -5.43 1.02 3.12
N GLY A 369 -5.88 -0.03 3.80
CA GLY A 369 -6.68 0.09 5.01
C GLY A 369 -5.73 0.56 6.10
N GLY A 370 -6.01 1.74 6.65
CA GLY A 370 -5.13 2.42 7.59
C GLY A 370 -4.08 3.29 6.89
N THR A 371 -3.12 3.80 7.66
CA THR A 371 -2.07 4.69 7.19
C THR A 371 -0.87 3.96 6.55
N SER A 372 -1.14 2.83 5.90
CA SER A 372 -0.12 1.91 5.39
C SER A 372 0.76 2.54 4.32
N GLY A 373 2.08 2.52 4.54
CA GLY A 373 3.10 3.15 3.70
C GLY A 373 3.64 4.48 4.25
N LEU A 374 3.05 5.00 5.33
CA LEU A 374 3.66 6.05 6.14
C LEU A 374 4.46 5.43 7.29
N ASP A 375 5.65 5.95 7.56
CA ASP A 375 6.48 5.56 8.70
C ASP A 375 6.17 6.43 9.92
N PHE A 376 5.55 5.83 10.95
CA PHE A 376 5.22 6.49 12.22
C PHE A 376 6.24 6.23 13.34
N SER A 377 7.37 5.60 13.06
CA SER A 377 8.35 5.20 14.09
C SER A 377 8.90 6.38 14.92
N GLY A 378 8.82 7.61 14.41
CA GLY A 378 9.21 8.83 15.10
C GLY A 378 8.15 9.44 16.03
N LEU A 379 6.94 8.87 16.10
CA LEU A 379 5.80 9.39 16.86
C LEU A 379 5.47 8.50 18.07
N GLY A 380 4.84 9.09 19.08
CA GLY A 380 4.44 8.38 20.29
C GLY A 380 3.19 7.52 20.09
N THR A 381 2.36 7.87 19.10
CA THR A 381 1.13 7.15 18.78
C THR A 381 0.88 7.08 17.27
N THR A 382 0.17 6.04 16.85
CA THR A 382 -0.27 5.84 15.45
C THR A 382 -1.79 6.00 15.35
N PRO A 383 -2.31 6.62 14.27
CA PRO A 383 -3.75 6.66 14.03
C PRO A 383 -4.32 5.25 13.95
N SER A 384 -5.37 4.97 14.72
CA SER A 384 -6.12 3.71 14.64
C SER A 384 -7.35 3.88 13.76
N GLY A 385 -7.67 2.89 12.93
CA GLY A 385 -8.87 2.87 12.09
C GLY A 385 -8.56 2.50 10.63
N ASP A 386 -9.59 2.08 9.90
CA ASP A 386 -9.50 1.70 8.49
C ASP A 386 -9.51 2.95 7.57
N TRP A 387 -8.58 3.85 7.83
CA TRP A 387 -8.39 5.09 7.08
C TRP A 387 -8.11 4.80 5.61
N ARG A 388 -8.68 5.60 4.71
CA ARG A 388 -8.47 5.51 3.27
C ARG A 388 -7.87 6.81 2.76
N LEU A 389 -6.71 6.75 2.10
CA LEU A 389 -6.05 7.92 1.53
C LEU A 389 -6.92 8.49 0.40
N ALA A 390 -7.30 9.75 0.51
CA ALA A 390 -8.05 10.46 -0.52
C ALA A 390 -7.12 11.37 -1.34
N LEU A 391 -6.25 12.11 -0.65
CA LEU A 391 -5.35 13.09 -1.24
C LEU A 391 -3.97 13.02 -0.59
N ASN A 392 -2.93 13.35 -1.34
CA ASN A 392 -1.66 13.85 -0.80
C ASN A 392 -1.39 15.21 -1.42
N VAL A 393 -0.95 16.15 -0.59
CA VAL A 393 -0.44 17.46 -1.04
C VAL A 393 1.06 17.45 -0.80
N ASP A 394 1.84 17.42 -1.88
CA ASP A 394 3.29 17.49 -1.85
C ASP A 394 3.72 18.91 -2.15
N THR A 395 4.61 19.46 -1.33
CA THR A 395 4.96 20.89 -1.45
C THR A 395 6.20 21.15 -2.33
N ASN A 396 6.74 20.11 -2.96
CA ASN A 396 8.05 20.14 -3.62
C ASN A 396 8.11 19.34 -4.96
N ASP A 397 7.01 18.83 -5.48
CA ASP A 397 6.96 18.00 -6.70
C ASP A 397 6.84 18.79 -8.03
N GLY A 398 6.70 20.11 -7.92
CA GLY A 398 6.55 21.08 -9.01
C GLY A 398 5.11 21.30 -9.49
N ASN A 399 4.13 20.58 -8.95
CA ASN A 399 2.72 20.78 -9.24
C ASN A 399 2.06 21.59 -8.12
N VAL A 400 1.40 22.69 -8.48
CA VAL A 400 0.77 23.58 -7.49
C VAL A 400 -0.74 23.34 -7.41
N VAL A 401 -1.18 22.66 -6.37
CA VAL A 401 -2.57 22.49 -5.92
C VAL A 401 -3.04 23.67 -5.04
N SER A 402 -2.85 24.88 -5.55
CA SER A 402 -3.41 26.10 -4.96
C SER A 402 -4.94 26.12 -4.88
N TYR A 403 -5.51 27.13 -4.22
CA TYR A 403 -6.97 27.26 -4.05
C TYR A 403 -7.72 27.15 -5.38
N VAL A 404 -7.20 27.73 -6.46
CA VAL A 404 -7.88 27.77 -7.77
C VAL A 404 -7.76 26.47 -8.58
N ASN A 405 -7.00 25.48 -8.12
CA ASN A 405 -6.88 24.18 -8.78
C ASN A 405 -8.16 23.36 -8.57
N THR A 406 -9.21 23.72 -9.32
CA THR A 406 -10.53 23.08 -9.24
C THR A 406 -10.50 21.62 -9.67
N ASP A 407 -9.58 21.22 -10.55
CA ASP A 407 -9.43 19.81 -10.91
C ASP A 407 -8.94 18.98 -9.72
N PHE A 408 -7.97 19.46 -8.94
CA PHE A 408 -7.52 18.77 -7.74
C PHE A 408 -8.56 18.83 -6.61
N TRP A 409 -9.08 20.02 -6.29
CA TRP A 409 -9.92 20.20 -5.10
C TRP A 409 -11.40 19.91 -5.30
N GLU A 410 -11.98 20.04 -6.50
CA GLU A 410 -13.44 20.01 -6.70
C GLU A 410 -13.92 18.94 -7.67
N SER A 411 -13.10 18.63 -8.68
CA SER A 411 -13.49 17.72 -9.75
C SER A 411 -13.59 16.28 -9.25
N ALA A 412 -14.70 15.62 -9.57
CA ALA A 412 -14.90 14.21 -9.26
C ALA A 412 -14.09 13.28 -10.19
N THR A 413 -13.51 13.80 -11.27
CA THR A 413 -12.80 13.03 -12.31
C THR A 413 -11.44 13.62 -12.70
N GLY A 414 -11.19 14.89 -12.40
CA GLY A 414 -9.92 15.56 -12.67
C GLY A 414 -8.90 15.32 -11.56
N LEU A 415 -7.62 15.27 -11.95
CA LEU A 415 -6.50 15.11 -11.03
C LEU A 415 -5.78 16.43 -10.72
N GLY A 416 -5.90 17.45 -11.57
CA GLY A 416 -5.28 18.75 -11.32
C GLY A 416 -3.76 18.73 -11.26
N GLY A 417 -3.14 17.83 -12.02
CA GLY A 417 -1.68 17.61 -12.05
C GLY A 417 -1.18 16.53 -11.10
N ALA A 418 -2.00 16.12 -10.13
CA ALA A 418 -1.69 15.04 -9.21
C ALA A 418 -1.61 13.66 -9.91
N SER A 419 -0.91 12.73 -9.27
CA SER A 419 -0.87 11.32 -9.62
C SER A 419 -2.06 10.55 -9.04
N ASP A 420 -2.48 9.49 -9.72
CA ASP A 420 -3.40 8.47 -9.19
C ASP A 420 -2.70 7.13 -8.95
N LYS A 421 -1.36 7.08 -9.11
CA LYS A 421 -0.58 5.85 -8.92
C LYS A 421 -0.23 5.63 -7.47
N ALA A 422 -0.44 4.39 -7.01
CA ALA A 422 -0.25 4.03 -5.61
C ALA A 422 1.20 4.21 -5.13
N GLU A 423 2.19 3.99 -5.98
CA GLU A 423 3.61 4.13 -5.66
C GLU A 423 4.07 5.58 -5.45
N GLU A 424 3.33 6.56 -5.97
CA GLU A 424 3.65 7.99 -5.90
C GLU A 424 2.89 8.72 -4.76
N ARG A 425 2.06 7.99 -4.00
CA ARG A 425 1.04 8.54 -3.11
C ARG A 425 1.52 9.38 -1.91
N PHE A 426 2.82 9.40 -1.61
CA PHE A 426 3.43 10.16 -0.52
C PHE A 426 4.70 10.91 -0.95
N THR A 427 4.95 11.01 -2.25
CA THR A 427 6.17 11.61 -2.84
C THR A 427 5.84 12.53 -4.02
N ARG A 428 4.55 12.80 -4.22
CA ARG A 428 3.93 13.64 -5.25
C ARG A 428 2.56 14.09 -4.75
N ASP A 429 2.02 15.12 -5.38
CA ASP A 429 0.59 15.34 -5.29
C ASP A 429 -0.15 14.09 -5.74
N TYR A 430 -1.10 13.63 -4.93
CA TYR A 430 -1.84 12.39 -5.18
C TYR A 430 -3.33 12.60 -4.98
N LYS A 431 -4.14 11.92 -5.80
CA LYS A 431 -5.59 11.92 -5.67
C LYS A 431 -6.18 10.56 -6.05
N ASP A 432 -6.77 9.90 -5.06
CA ASP A 432 -7.60 8.72 -5.29
C ASP A 432 -9.03 9.18 -5.60
N LEU A 433 -9.40 9.15 -6.88
CA LEU A 433 -10.73 9.59 -7.31
C LEU A 433 -11.85 8.79 -6.65
N GLU A 434 -11.69 7.48 -6.45
CA GLU A 434 -12.73 6.63 -5.85
C GLU A 434 -12.96 6.99 -4.38
N VAL A 435 -11.87 7.15 -3.61
CA VAL A 435 -11.98 7.55 -2.20
C VAL A 435 -12.52 8.97 -2.09
N PHE A 436 -11.98 9.90 -2.89
CA PHE A 436 -12.33 11.31 -2.88
C PHE A 436 -13.81 11.58 -3.19
N ASN A 437 -14.37 10.89 -4.19
CA ASN A 437 -15.71 11.20 -4.72
C ASN A 437 -16.83 10.25 -4.28
N LYS A 438 -16.54 9.03 -3.78
CA LYS A 438 -17.58 8.05 -3.40
C LYS A 438 -17.63 7.72 -1.91
N VAL A 439 -16.53 7.85 -1.17
CA VAL A 439 -16.53 7.52 0.26
C VAL A 439 -17.23 8.61 1.06
N GLN A 440 -18.32 8.25 1.73
CA GLN A 440 -19.06 9.12 2.64
C GLN A 440 -18.30 9.25 3.96
N ALA A 441 -17.47 10.29 4.09
CA ALA A 441 -16.59 10.48 5.24
C ALA A 441 -17.37 10.95 6.47
N LYS A 442 -17.16 10.27 7.60
CA LYS A 442 -17.58 10.69 8.94
C LYS A 442 -16.44 11.25 9.77
N GLN A 443 -15.22 10.83 9.46
CA GLN A 443 -14.00 11.36 10.07
C GLN A 443 -12.96 11.66 9.00
N LEU A 444 -12.07 12.58 9.32
CA LEU A 444 -10.92 12.96 8.51
C LEU A 444 -9.65 12.77 9.34
N LEU A 445 -8.58 12.29 8.73
CA LEU A 445 -7.24 12.23 9.32
C LEU A 445 -6.30 12.98 8.38
N ILE A 446 -5.49 13.87 8.93
CA ILE A 446 -4.40 14.50 8.20
C ILE A 446 -3.09 14.10 8.87
N VAL A 447 -2.17 13.59 8.08
CA VAL A 447 -0.80 13.27 8.50
C VAL A 447 0.15 14.21 7.79
N CYS A 448 0.89 15.00 8.56
CA CYS A 448 2.02 15.75 8.01
C CYS A 448 3.21 14.80 7.95
N HIS A 449 3.83 14.72 6.78
CA HIS A 449 5.01 13.89 6.55
C HIS A 449 6.05 14.65 5.75
N ASN A 450 7.21 14.03 5.59
CA ASN A 450 8.18 14.39 4.58
C ASN A 450 8.52 13.09 3.85
N GLU A 451 8.11 12.98 2.58
CA GLU A 451 8.41 11.81 1.73
C GLU A 451 8.02 10.46 2.38
N GLY A 452 6.82 10.42 2.96
CA GLY A 452 6.26 9.26 3.65
C GLY A 452 6.68 9.06 5.11
N LYS A 453 7.64 9.83 5.64
CA LYS A 453 7.96 9.79 7.07
C LYS A 453 7.05 10.72 7.87
N ALA A 454 6.19 10.16 8.72
CA ALA A 454 5.24 10.94 9.50
C ALA A 454 5.94 11.82 10.55
N LEU A 455 5.60 13.10 10.55
CA LEU A 455 6.13 14.13 11.46
C LEU A 455 5.12 14.55 12.52
N GLY A 456 3.83 14.35 12.23
CA GLY A 456 2.71 14.49 13.15
C GLY A 456 1.39 14.14 12.45
N TRP A 457 0.33 13.94 13.21
CA TRP A 457 -1.00 13.68 12.67
C TRP A 457 -2.09 14.20 13.58
N ARG A 458 -3.27 14.45 13.00
CA ARG A 458 -4.49 14.80 13.72
C ARG A 458 -5.70 14.25 12.98
N SER A 459 -6.67 13.73 13.72
CA SER A 459 -7.95 13.29 13.18
C SER A 459 -9.12 14.05 13.79
N TRP A 460 -10.17 14.20 13.01
CA TRP A 460 -11.36 14.96 13.37
C TRP A 460 -12.63 14.18 13.08
N LYS A 461 -13.67 14.48 13.87
CA LYS A 461 -15.05 14.11 13.57
C LYS A 461 -15.71 15.19 12.73
N LEU A 462 -16.25 14.79 11.58
CA LEU A 462 -16.90 15.72 10.66
C LEU A 462 -18.29 16.09 11.16
N VAL A 463 -18.68 17.36 10.94
CA VAL A 463 -20.00 17.87 11.38
C VAL A 463 -21.15 17.29 10.56
N ASP A 464 -20.86 16.79 9.36
CA ASP A 464 -21.81 16.11 8.48
C ASP A 464 -21.10 14.99 7.72
N THR A 465 -21.87 13.98 7.29
CA THR A 465 -21.38 12.88 6.47
C THR A 465 -21.45 13.28 4.99
N LYS A 466 -20.29 13.44 4.35
CA LYS A 466 -20.19 13.81 2.93
C LYS A 466 -18.93 13.19 2.32
N THR A 467 -18.89 13.10 1.00
CA THR A 467 -17.63 12.84 0.29
C THR A 467 -16.66 14.01 0.47
N LEU A 468 -15.37 13.77 0.33
CA LEU A 468 -14.38 14.84 0.41
C LEU A 468 -14.58 15.85 -0.72
N GLN A 469 -14.93 15.36 -1.92
CA GLN A 469 -15.42 16.18 -3.04
C GLN A 469 -16.63 17.05 -2.66
N GLY A 470 -17.59 16.47 -1.92
CA GLY A 470 -18.77 17.17 -1.44
C GLY A 470 -18.43 18.29 -0.45
N TRP A 471 -17.38 18.12 0.36
CA TRP A 471 -16.86 19.18 1.25
C TRP A 471 -16.18 20.30 0.47
N PHE A 472 -15.31 19.99 -0.48
CA PHE A 472 -14.59 21.03 -1.23
C PHE A 472 -15.43 21.79 -2.26
N THR A 473 -16.65 21.33 -2.54
CA THR A 473 -17.61 22.04 -3.41
C THR A 473 -18.62 22.90 -2.64
N ILE A 474 -18.52 23.01 -1.31
CA ILE A 474 -19.42 23.86 -0.53
C ILE A 474 -19.00 25.32 -0.57
N GLY A 475 -19.68 26.12 -1.40
CA GLY A 475 -19.54 27.59 -1.44
C GLY A 475 -18.09 28.11 -1.53
N ASN A 476 -17.92 29.42 -1.63
CA ASN A 476 -16.58 30.03 -1.81
C ASN A 476 -15.71 29.34 -2.88
N THR A 477 -16.33 28.71 -3.88
CA THR A 477 -15.58 28.12 -5.00
C THR A 477 -15.47 29.12 -6.12
N CYS A 478 -14.52 28.88 -7.01
CA CYS A 478 -14.35 29.68 -8.23
C CYS A 478 -15.61 29.69 -9.10
N THR A 479 -16.39 28.61 -9.06
CA THR A 479 -17.63 28.47 -9.83
C THR A 479 -18.81 29.15 -9.16
N THR A 480 -18.92 29.10 -7.83
CA THR A 480 -20.05 29.67 -7.09
C THR A 480 -19.86 31.13 -6.68
N GLY A 481 -18.63 31.63 -6.78
CA GLY A 481 -18.22 32.94 -6.28
C GLY A 481 -17.64 32.87 -4.87
N LEU A 482 -16.70 33.78 -4.61
CA LEU A 482 -16.02 33.96 -3.33
C LEU A 482 -16.80 34.91 -2.42
N ALA A 483 -16.83 34.64 -1.12
CA ALA A 483 -17.49 35.47 -0.11
C ALA A 483 -16.77 35.39 1.25
N GLU A 484 -17.04 36.36 2.13
CA GLU A 484 -16.59 36.38 3.52
C GLU A 484 -17.36 35.34 4.38
N LYS A 485 -17.30 34.08 3.98
CA LYS A 485 -17.93 32.93 4.66
C LYS A 485 -16.86 31.93 5.07
N LYS A 486 -17.21 31.17 6.11
CA LYS A 486 -16.41 30.09 6.68
C LYS A 486 -17.28 28.84 6.69
N PHE A 487 -16.79 27.73 6.16
CA PHE A 487 -17.52 26.48 6.18
C PHE A 487 -16.85 25.51 7.13
N GLN A 488 -17.48 25.31 8.28
CA GLN A 488 -16.94 24.43 9.30
C GLN A 488 -17.12 22.97 8.88
N MET A 489 -16.00 22.26 8.79
CA MET A 489 -15.93 20.85 8.41
C MET A 489 -15.88 19.94 9.65
N ALA A 490 -15.21 20.37 10.72
CA ALA A 490 -15.13 19.65 11.98
C ALA A 490 -15.22 20.56 13.21
N VAL A 491 -15.66 19.98 14.33
CA VAL A 491 -15.78 20.64 15.65
C VAL A 491 -14.94 19.96 16.75
N GLU A 492 -14.47 18.74 16.51
CA GLU A 492 -13.88 17.87 17.52
C GLU A 492 -12.71 17.06 16.93
N THR A 493 -11.58 17.05 17.62
CA THR A 493 -10.41 16.20 17.35
C THR A 493 -10.67 14.84 18.00
N THR A 494 -10.49 13.76 17.24
CA THR A 494 -10.65 12.38 17.75
C THR A 494 -9.32 11.72 18.16
N GLY A 495 -8.20 12.28 17.73
CA GLY A 495 -6.85 11.85 18.09
C GLY A 495 -5.79 12.77 17.48
N ALA A 496 -4.61 12.84 18.10
CA ALA A 496 -3.49 13.59 17.56
C ALA A 496 -2.15 13.13 18.14
N ASP A 497 -1.10 13.28 17.35
CA ASP A 497 0.29 13.31 17.80
C ASP A 497 1.01 14.43 17.05
N VAL A 498 1.45 15.46 17.76
CA VAL A 498 2.07 16.63 17.14
C VAL A 498 3.56 16.45 16.83
N GLY A 499 4.16 15.34 17.28
CA GLY A 499 5.53 14.95 16.97
C GLY A 499 6.55 16.07 17.00
N THR A 500 7.33 16.16 15.92
CA THR A 500 8.41 17.14 15.73
C THR A 500 7.96 18.41 15.03
N LEU A 501 6.65 18.60 14.81
CA LEU A 501 6.14 19.76 14.08
C LEU A 501 6.45 21.05 14.84
N VAL A 502 6.85 22.08 14.08
CA VAL A 502 7.06 23.42 14.61
C VAL A 502 5.75 24.07 15.04
N LYS A 503 5.82 25.10 15.89
CA LYS A 503 4.64 25.79 16.43
C LYS A 503 3.77 26.45 15.34
N ASN A 504 4.34 26.68 14.17
CA ASN A 504 3.76 27.40 13.02
C ASN A 504 3.06 26.48 12.02
N GLU A 505 3.18 25.16 12.17
CA GLU A 505 2.51 24.22 11.28
C GLU A 505 0.98 24.44 11.34
N PRO A 506 0.31 24.56 10.17
CA PRO A 506 -0.98 25.21 10.08
C PRO A 506 -2.17 24.36 10.53
N LEU A 507 -2.08 23.03 10.61
CA LEU A 507 -3.25 22.16 10.85
C LEU A 507 -3.13 21.28 12.09
N ILE A 508 -2.02 20.55 12.24
CA ILE A 508 -1.87 19.49 13.25
C ILE A 508 -1.44 20.06 14.61
N LYS A 509 -0.52 21.02 14.60
CA LYS A 509 0.03 21.64 15.82
C LYS A 509 -1.00 22.48 16.54
N ASN A 510 -1.85 23.19 15.79
CA ASN A 510 -3.06 23.84 16.29
C ASN A 510 -2.81 24.75 17.52
N THR A 511 -1.86 25.68 17.41
CA THR A 511 -1.32 26.48 18.54
C THR A 511 -2.04 27.80 18.81
N ILE A 512 -3.03 28.18 18.00
CA ILE A 512 -3.65 29.51 18.05
C ILE A 512 -4.67 29.62 19.18
N ASP A 513 -5.57 28.65 19.25
CA ASP A 513 -6.68 28.69 20.22
C ASP A 513 -6.88 27.34 20.94
N GLY A 514 -6.06 26.33 20.62
CA GLY A 514 -6.31 24.95 21.03
C GLY A 514 -7.66 24.43 20.56
N THR A 515 -8.19 24.96 19.46
CA THR A 515 -9.54 24.65 18.97
C THR A 515 -9.55 23.37 18.18
N ASP A 516 -10.47 22.47 18.48
CA ASP A 516 -10.63 21.22 17.74
C ASP A 516 -11.33 21.34 16.37
N LYS A 517 -11.32 22.56 15.80
CA LYS A 517 -12.10 22.89 14.60
C LYS A 517 -11.25 22.73 13.34
N LEU A 518 -11.92 22.37 12.25
CA LEU A 518 -11.36 22.37 10.91
C LEU A 518 -12.37 23.03 9.98
N TYR A 519 -11.89 23.84 9.06
CA TYR A 519 -12.67 24.58 8.09
C TYR A 519 -12.23 24.24 6.67
N VAL A 520 -13.17 24.34 5.74
CA VAL A 520 -12.98 24.15 4.31
C VAL A 520 -13.42 25.40 3.55
N ASN A 521 -12.78 25.70 2.41
CA ASN A 521 -13.09 26.85 1.56
C ASN A 521 -13.27 28.16 2.36
N SER A 522 -12.43 28.37 3.36
CA SER A 522 -12.64 29.39 4.39
C SER A 522 -11.92 30.67 4.04
N ASN A 523 -12.63 31.80 4.13
CA ASN A 523 -11.98 33.10 4.24
C ASN A 523 -11.38 33.26 5.65
N HIS A 524 -10.13 33.69 5.69
CA HIS A 524 -9.30 33.74 6.88
C HIS A 524 -9.26 35.13 7.53
N GLU A 525 -9.66 36.20 6.84
CA GLU A 525 -9.64 37.57 7.39
C GLU A 525 -10.97 38.31 7.16
N ASN A 526 -11.40 39.11 8.14
CA ASN A 526 -12.59 39.96 8.01
C ASN A 526 -12.19 41.26 7.31
N GLY A 527 -12.72 41.51 6.11
CA GLY A 527 -12.39 42.69 5.30
C GLY A 527 -11.22 42.50 4.33
N ASP A 528 -10.54 41.34 4.37
CA ASP A 528 -9.62 40.87 3.35
C ASP A 528 -10.11 39.52 2.78
N TRP A 529 -9.55 39.12 1.63
CA TRP A 529 -10.07 38.03 0.80
C TRP A 529 -9.03 36.92 0.64
N ASP A 530 -8.88 36.18 1.73
CA ASP A 530 -7.78 35.29 2.03
C ASP A 530 -8.27 33.85 2.20
N PHE A 531 -8.11 33.03 1.18
CA PHE A 531 -8.78 31.74 1.08
C PHE A 531 -7.83 30.55 1.24
N ASN A 532 -8.31 29.58 2.02
CA ASN A 532 -7.68 28.28 2.19
C ASN A 532 -8.68 27.16 1.87
N ARG A 533 -8.21 26.11 1.22
CA ARG A 533 -8.98 24.89 1.04
C ARG A 533 -9.14 24.15 2.35
N LEU A 534 -8.11 24.09 3.19
CA LEU A 534 -8.18 23.59 4.55
C LEU A 534 -7.47 24.53 5.52
N SER A 535 -8.11 24.84 6.64
CA SER A 535 -7.49 25.61 7.72
C SER A 535 -8.12 25.30 9.08
N VAL A 536 -7.34 25.38 10.15
CA VAL A 536 -7.84 25.33 11.54
C VAL A 536 -7.95 26.72 12.17
N ASN A 537 -7.44 27.74 11.49
CA ASN A 537 -7.43 29.12 11.98
C ASN A 537 -8.50 29.92 11.25
N VAL A 538 -9.44 30.51 11.98
CA VAL A 538 -10.41 31.42 11.35
C VAL A 538 -10.86 32.57 12.25
N ASP A 539 -10.56 32.62 13.55
CA ASP A 539 -11.13 33.65 14.44
C ASP A 539 -10.12 34.17 15.44
N ILE A 540 -9.41 35.20 15.03
CA ILE A 540 -8.76 36.10 15.98
C ILE A 540 -8.94 37.50 15.45
N ASN A 541 -9.38 38.37 16.35
CA ASN A 541 -9.76 39.77 16.16
C ASN A 541 -8.52 40.65 15.82
N TRP A 542 -7.65 40.14 14.96
CA TRP A 542 -6.38 40.69 14.55
C TRP A 542 -6.53 41.07 13.08
N SER A 543 -6.63 42.36 12.80
CA SER A 543 -6.29 42.88 11.48
C SER A 543 -4.84 42.49 11.19
N GLY A 544 -4.60 41.75 10.12
CA GLY A 544 -3.27 41.38 9.67
C GLY A 544 -3.20 40.08 8.87
N ASN A 545 -2.32 40.11 7.86
CA ASN A 545 -1.95 39.02 6.95
C ASN A 545 -1.40 37.76 7.68
N PHE A 546 -2.27 36.98 8.31
CA PHE A 546 -1.92 35.77 9.08
C PHE A 546 -2.48 34.48 8.48
N GLY A 547 -2.91 34.51 7.21
CA GLY A 547 -3.36 33.34 6.46
C GLY A 547 -2.42 32.15 6.61
N ALA A 548 -2.99 30.98 6.94
CA ALA A 548 -2.26 29.71 7.00
C ALA A 548 -3.20 28.53 6.72
N GLY A 549 -2.70 27.52 6.02
CA GLY A 549 -3.52 26.39 5.59
C GLY A 549 -2.98 25.71 4.34
N LEU A 550 -3.83 24.87 3.73
CA LEU A 550 -3.56 24.19 2.47
C LEU A 550 -4.40 24.77 1.33
N GLY A 551 -3.86 24.67 0.11
CA GLY A 551 -4.47 25.13 -1.13
C GLY A 551 -4.79 26.61 -1.05
N THR A 552 -3.76 27.44 -1.13
CA THR A 552 -3.86 28.84 -0.72
C THR A 552 -4.11 29.81 -1.86
N GLN A 553 -4.82 30.90 -1.57
CA GLN A 553 -4.98 32.05 -2.46
C GLN A 553 -5.36 33.30 -1.66
N TYR A 554 -4.50 34.30 -1.67
CA TYR A 554 -4.60 35.44 -0.76
C TYR A 554 -4.53 36.79 -1.48
N ASP A 555 -5.06 37.84 -0.87
CA ASP A 555 -5.18 39.17 -1.48
C ASP A 555 -5.94 39.15 -2.83
N THR A 556 -6.98 38.31 -2.97
CA THR A 556 -7.70 38.14 -4.26
C THR A 556 -8.37 39.40 -4.79
N GLN A 557 -8.62 40.38 -3.92
CA GLN A 557 -9.21 41.67 -4.26
C GLN A 557 -8.24 42.67 -4.94
N PHE A 558 -6.92 42.43 -4.91
CA PHE A 558 -5.93 43.47 -5.22
C PHE A 558 -5.70 43.71 -6.73
N LEU A 559 -6.00 42.74 -7.60
CA LEU A 559 -5.73 42.81 -9.05
C LEU A 559 -6.99 43.04 -9.92
N GLY A 560 -8.12 43.35 -9.28
CA GLY A 560 -9.38 43.70 -9.96
C GLY A 560 -10.31 42.49 -10.15
N SER A 561 -11.52 42.61 -9.60
CA SER A 561 -12.62 41.64 -9.54
C SER A 561 -12.38 40.40 -8.67
N ASN A 562 -13.25 40.22 -7.66
CA ASN A 562 -13.35 39.12 -6.68
C ASN A 562 -13.49 37.74 -7.33
N THR A 563 -12.46 37.29 -8.02
CA THR A 563 -12.48 36.11 -8.86
C THR A 563 -11.29 35.22 -8.55
N CYS A 564 -11.44 33.93 -8.83
CA CYS A 564 -10.34 33.00 -8.85
C CYS A 564 -9.39 33.37 -9.99
N GLY A 565 -8.42 34.23 -9.68
CA GLY A 565 -7.44 34.74 -10.61
C GLY A 565 -6.10 34.97 -9.93
N LYS A 566 -5.20 35.58 -10.70
CA LYS A 566 -3.89 35.99 -10.22
C LYS A 566 -4.04 36.84 -8.95
N THR A 567 -3.24 36.51 -7.96
CA THR A 567 -3.14 37.23 -6.69
C THR A 567 -1.85 38.02 -6.64
N ALA A 568 -1.81 39.06 -5.80
CA ALA A 568 -0.57 39.76 -5.50
C ALA A 568 0.41 38.89 -4.67
N ARG A 569 -0.08 37.76 -4.15
CA ARG A 569 0.64 36.79 -3.32
C ARG A 569 0.87 35.46 -4.04
N PRO A 570 1.85 34.66 -3.61
CA PRO A 570 1.99 33.30 -4.13
C PRO A 570 0.71 32.52 -3.86
N MET A 571 0.29 31.77 -4.87
CA MET A 571 -0.70 30.71 -4.73
C MET A 571 0.10 29.42 -4.53
N ALA A 572 -0.14 28.71 -3.43
CA ALA A 572 0.72 27.60 -3.02
C ALA A 572 -0.09 26.41 -2.49
N ASP A 573 0.61 25.30 -2.32
CA ASP A 573 0.06 24.06 -1.76
C ASP A 573 -0.21 24.18 -0.27
N ALA A 574 0.71 24.81 0.45
CA ALA A 574 0.60 24.98 1.88
C ALA A 574 1.41 26.20 2.37
N GLU A 575 0.91 26.83 3.42
CA GLU A 575 1.60 27.95 4.07
C GLU A 575 1.61 27.86 5.59
N MET A 576 2.80 28.12 6.14
CA MET A 576 3.03 28.21 7.58
C MET A 576 2.36 29.44 8.14
N ARG A 577 1.85 29.29 9.36
CA ARG A 577 1.43 30.42 10.17
C ARG A 577 2.59 31.38 10.40
N THR A 578 2.30 32.67 10.32
CA THR A 578 3.28 33.73 10.53
C THR A 578 3.24 34.25 11.97
N GLU A 579 4.40 34.64 12.49
CA GLU A 579 4.55 35.22 13.84
C GLU A 579 4.53 36.74 13.85
N GLN A 580 4.64 37.37 12.68
CA GLN A 580 4.67 38.81 12.52
C GLN A 580 3.68 39.24 11.44
N HIS A 581 3.30 40.52 11.47
CA HIS A 581 2.51 41.12 10.40
C HIS A 581 3.32 41.01 9.10
N HIS A 582 2.75 40.35 8.09
CA HIS A 582 3.36 39.92 6.82
C HIS A 582 4.08 38.57 6.86
N TRP A 583 3.98 37.84 5.75
CA TRP A 583 4.45 36.48 5.59
C TRP A 583 5.97 36.34 5.52
N GLY A 584 6.61 36.44 6.67
CA GLY A 584 8.06 36.29 6.83
C GLY A 584 8.89 37.53 6.46
N SER A 585 8.33 38.49 5.71
CA SER A 585 9.09 39.65 5.18
C SER A 585 9.51 40.67 6.23
N SER A 586 8.84 40.67 7.39
CA SER A 586 9.17 41.48 8.56
C SER A 586 10.12 40.75 9.54
N GLY A 587 10.62 39.56 9.19
CA GLY A 587 11.37 38.67 10.08
C GLY A 587 10.48 37.79 10.96
N GLY A 588 10.89 36.54 11.23
CA GLY A 588 10.10 35.54 11.95
C GLY A 588 9.77 34.30 11.10
N MET A 589 9.35 33.20 11.75
CA MET A 589 8.95 31.97 11.05
C MET A 589 7.53 32.11 10.48
N GLY A 590 7.35 31.77 9.21
CA GLY A 590 6.11 31.90 8.44
C GLY A 590 6.36 31.88 6.94
N GLY A 591 5.32 31.73 6.13
CA GLY A 591 5.41 31.73 4.66
C GLY A 591 5.35 30.34 4.02
N LEU A 592 5.89 30.23 2.81
CA LEU A 592 5.73 29.06 1.94
C LEU A 592 6.29 27.78 2.58
N ILE A 593 5.48 26.72 2.59
CA ILE A 593 5.96 25.36 2.88
C ILE A 593 6.42 24.76 1.56
N GLY A 594 7.59 24.12 1.58
CA GLY A 594 8.23 23.58 0.39
C GLY A 594 8.71 24.65 -0.59
N SER A 595 8.73 24.28 -1.87
CA SER A 595 9.21 25.11 -2.97
C SER A 595 8.12 25.56 -3.94
N ASP A 596 6.96 24.91 -3.91
CA ASP A 596 6.00 24.96 -4.99
C ASP A 596 5.00 26.10 -4.82
N HIS A 597 5.03 27.03 -5.77
CA HIS A 597 4.13 28.16 -5.76
C HIS A 597 4.00 28.79 -7.14
N THR A 598 2.86 29.40 -7.40
CA THR A 598 2.61 30.20 -8.59
C THR A 598 2.48 31.67 -8.22
N CYS A 599 3.12 32.54 -9.01
CA CYS A 599 3.19 33.96 -8.73
C CYS A 599 2.67 34.84 -9.86
N HIS A 600 2.02 35.93 -9.49
CA HIS A 600 1.87 37.07 -10.36
C HIS A 600 3.14 37.93 -10.27
N GLU A 601 3.96 37.91 -11.32
CA GLU A 601 5.27 38.55 -11.34
C GLU A 601 6.24 37.93 -10.31
N ASN A 602 6.98 38.71 -9.52
CA ASN A 602 8.11 38.21 -8.71
C ASN A 602 7.77 37.95 -7.22
N CYS A 603 6.49 37.97 -6.81
CA CYS A 603 6.01 37.83 -5.41
C CYS A 603 7.07 38.15 -4.34
N PRO A 604 7.46 39.41 -4.15
CA PRO A 604 8.59 39.78 -3.28
C PRO A 604 8.35 39.43 -1.79
N TRP A 605 7.15 38.98 -1.44
CA TRP A 605 6.75 38.57 -0.10
C TRP A 605 6.68 37.05 0.08
N THR A 606 7.08 36.25 -0.91
CA THR A 606 7.23 34.79 -0.76
C THR A 606 8.55 34.49 -0.07
N ILE A 607 8.49 34.08 1.20
CA ILE A 607 9.65 33.59 1.93
C ILE A 607 9.40 32.13 2.26
N SER A 608 10.36 31.28 1.89
CA SER A 608 10.34 29.87 2.28
C SER A 608 10.47 29.78 3.80
N SER A 609 9.61 28.95 4.39
CA SER A 609 9.68 28.59 5.80
C SER A 609 10.89 27.73 6.15
N GLY A 610 11.56 27.13 5.15
CA GLY A 610 12.66 26.19 5.32
C GLY A 610 12.21 24.77 5.72
N TYR A 611 10.93 24.46 5.58
CA TYR A 611 10.34 23.14 5.85
C TYR A 611 9.62 22.60 4.61
N ASP A 612 9.96 21.37 4.25
CA ASP A 612 9.32 20.60 3.17
C ASP A 612 8.32 19.64 3.83
N TYR A 613 7.14 20.13 4.14
CA TYR A 613 6.08 19.37 4.83
C TYR A 613 4.96 19.04 3.84
N ASP A 614 4.70 17.76 3.68
CA ASP A 614 3.61 17.23 2.86
C ASP A 614 2.42 16.84 3.74
N TYR A 615 1.24 16.71 3.13
CA TYR A 615 0.00 16.43 3.85
C TYR A 615 -0.81 15.31 3.18
N ALA A 616 -0.79 14.14 3.80
CA ALA A 616 -1.64 13.02 3.44
C ALA A 616 -3.00 13.13 4.15
N ILE A 617 -4.08 13.17 3.35
CA ILE A 617 -5.46 13.39 3.79
C ILE A 617 -6.26 12.10 3.60
N PHE A 618 -6.69 11.52 4.71
CA PHE A 618 -7.45 10.28 4.77
C PHE A 618 -8.89 10.51 5.24
N VAL A 619 -9.78 9.61 4.84
CA VAL A 619 -11.18 9.58 5.28
C VAL A 619 -11.54 8.24 5.92
N LEU A 620 -12.49 8.26 6.84
CA LEU A 620 -13.11 7.07 7.44
C LEU A 620 -14.63 7.22 7.38
N ALA A 621 -15.33 6.15 6.98
CA ALA A 621 -16.75 6.14 6.65
C ALA A 621 -17.71 5.93 7.83
#